data_AF-A0A8X6J161-F1
#
_entry.id   AF-A0A8X6J161-F1
#
_cell.length_a   1.000
_cell.length_b   1.000
_cell.length_c   1.000
_cell.angle_alpha   90.00
_cell.angle_beta   90.00
_cell.angle_gamma   90.00
#
_symmetry.space_group_name_H-M   'P 1'
#
loop_
_entity.id
_entity.type
_entity.pdbx_description
1 polymer ?
#
loop_
_entity_poly.entity_id
_entity_poly.type
_entity_poly.pdbx_seq_one_letter_code
_entity_poly.pdbx_strand_id
1 'polypeptide(L)' 'MDYFESDALVTTRKFIALKVHSPGWEYDCFGIPLEVVQAMNADFDGDECNLYLVPNALSQAECATILNPESQLGCFVMQ' A
#
# COMPACT_ATOMS: atom_id res chain seq x y z
N MET A 1 23.46 -6.72 24.11
CA MET A 1 22.02 -7.00 23.96
C MET A 1 21.80 -7.06 22.47
N ASP A 2 21.89 -8.27 21.94
CA ASP A 2 21.70 -8.53 20.53
C ASP A 2 20.20 -8.47 20.25
N TYR A 3 19.81 -7.56 19.36
CA TYR A 3 18.46 -7.55 18.81
C TYR A 3 18.34 -8.78 17.90
N PHE A 4 17.74 -9.84 18.43
CA PHE A 4 17.20 -10.92 17.62
C PHE A 4 16.04 -10.35 16.80
N GLU A 5 16.32 -9.94 15.56
CA GLU A 5 15.27 -9.85 14.53
C GLU A 5 14.74 -11.25 14.31
N SER A 6 13.62 -11.56 14.94
CA SER A 6 12.89 -12.81 14.71
C SER A 6 12.50 -12.88 13.23
N ASP A 7 12.90 -13.96 12.58
CA ASP A 7 12.56 -14.41 11.22
C ASP A 7 11.04 -14.52 10.97
N ALA A 8 10.37 -13.38 10.95
CA ALA A 8 9.01 -13.20 10.48
C ALA A 8 8.92 -11.91 9.67
N LEU A 9 9.83 -11.74 8.71
CA LEU A 9 9.59 -10.89 7.54
C LEU A 9 8.47 -11.55 6.72
N VAL A 10 7.25 -11.40 7.25
CA VAL A 10 5.99 -11.49 6.54
C VAL A 10 6.21 -10.84 5.18
N THR A 11 5.83 -11.55 4.13
CA THR A 11 6.06 -11.23 2.73
C THR A 11 5.21 -10.00 2.33
N THR A 12 5.47 -8.85 2.94
CA THR A 12 4.77 -7.60 2.69
C THR A 12 5.18 -7.11 1.31
N ARG A 13 4.26 -7.26 0.36
CA ARG A 13 4.40 -6.69 -0.98
C ARG A 13 4.49 -5.16 -0.80
N LYS A 14 5.61 -4.56 -1.19
CA LYS A 14 5.92 -3.12 -1.04
C LYS A 14 5.07 -2.18 -1.90
N PHE A 15 4.06 -2.71 -2.61
CA PHE A 15 3.30 -1.97 -3.61
C PHE A 15 1.83 -2.36 -3.54
N ILE A 16 0.98 -1.36 -3.69
CA ILE A 16 -0.47 -1.46 -3.75
C ILE A 16 -0.96 -0.72 -4.99
N ALA A 17 -2.06 -1.17 -5.58
CA ALA A 17 -2.75 -0.44 -6.63
C ALA A 17 -3.94 0.32 -6.03
N LEU A 18 -3.89 1.64 -6.12
CA LEU A 18 -4.98 2.52 -5.68
C LEU A 18 -5.63 3.19 -6.89
N LYS A 19 -6.95 3.39 -6.78
CA LYS A 19 -7.69 4.18 -7.76
C LYS A 19 -7.51 5.66 -7.44
N VAL A 20 -7.04 6.43 -8.42
CA VAL A 20 -6.98 7.89 -8.31
C VAL A 20 -8.40 8.44 -8.22
N HIS A 21 -8.68 9.22 -7.19
CA HIS A 21 -9.93 9.96 -7.04
C HIS A 21 -9.74 11.41 -7.49
N SER A 22 -10.53 11.87 -8.45
CA SER A 22 -10.55 13.26 -8.91
C SER A 22 -11.97 13.69 -9.32
N PRO A 23 -12.35 14.97 -9.17
CA PRO A 23 -11.63 16.06 -8.49
C PRO A 23 -11.86 16.05 -6.96
N GLY A 24 -10.97 16.64 -6.16
CA GLY A 24 -11.27 16.86 -4.73
C GLY A 24 -10.11 16.85 -3.74
N TRP A 25 -8.86 16.77 -4.20
CA TRP A 25 -7.69 16.87 -3.31
C TRP A 25 -6.91 18.15 -3.61
N GLU A 26 -6.88 19.07 -2.64
CA GLU A 26 -6.29 20.41 -2.79
C GLU A 26 -4.92 20.53 -2.10
N TYR A 27 -4.45 19.48 -1.44
CA TYR A 27 -3.19 19.47 -0.69
C TYR A 27 -2.04 18.95 -1.55
N ASP A 28 -0.83 19.46 -1.28
CA ASP A 28 0.41 19.03 -1.92
C ASP A 28 0.99 17.75 -1.28
N CYS A 29 0.12 16.74 -1.14
CA CYS A 29 0.45 15.42 -0.61
C CYS A 29 -0.52 14.37 -1.15
N PHE A 30 -0.24 13.09 -0.94
CA PHE A 30 -1.17 12.03 -1.31
C PHE A 30 -2.11 11.69 -0.15
N GLY A 31 -3.43 11.76 -0.40
CA GLY A 31 -4.42 11.20 0.51
C GLY A 31 -4.49 9.68 0.34
N ILE A 32 -4.15 8.92 1.39
CA ILE A 32 -4.17 7.45 1.40
C ILE A 32 -5.17 6.97 2.46
N PRO A 33 -6.00 5.94 2.18
CA PRO A 33 -6.92 5.37 3.16
C PRO A 33 -6.19 4.81 4.38
N LEU A 34 -6.73 5.02 5.58
CA LEU A 34 -6.07 4.63 6.84
C LEU A 34 -5.90 3.10 6.96
N GLU A 35 -6.81 2.32 6.36
CA GLU A 35 -6.75 0.85 6.40
C GLU A 35 -5.49 0.31 5.69
N VAL A 36 -4.97 1.09 4.74
CA VAL A 36 -3.81 0.74 3.93
C VAL A 36 -2.49 1.12 4.62
N VAL A 37 -2.50 2.18 5.43
CA VAL A 37 -1.32 2.73 6.11
C VAL A 37 -0.65 1.68 7.01
N GLN A 38 -1.46 0.89 7.73
CA GLN A 38 -0.96 -0.20 8.59
C GLN A 38 -0.23 -1.27 7.77
N ALA A 39 -0.77 -1.65 6.62
CA ALA A 39 -0.16 -2.66 5.75
C ALA A 39 1.16 -2.17 5.13
N MET A 40 1.34 -0.86 4.99
CA MET A 40 2.56 -0.24 4.46
C MET A 40 3.60 0.04 5.55
N ASN A 41 3.26 -0.16 6.82
CA ASN A 41 4.09 0.27 7.95
C ASN A 41 4.52 1.74 7.79
N ALA A 42 3.59 2.58 7.32
CA ALA A 42 3.78 4.02 7.19
C ALA A 42 3.10 4.72 8.36
N ASP A 43 3.59 5.91 8.71
CA ASP A 43 2.90 6.82 9.61
C ASP A 43 2.73 8.22 8.99
N PHE A 44 2.42 9.22 9.83
CA PHE A 44 2.19 10.60 9.38
C PHE A 44 3.16 11.59 10.05
N ASP A 45 4.35 11.14 10.46
CA ASP A 45 5.36 11.99 11.10
C ASP A 45 6.28 12.71 10.09
N GLY A 46 6.15 12.39 8.80
CA GLY A 46 6.99 12.91 7.71
C GLY A 46 7.26 11.91 6.59
N ASP A 47 6.71 10.69 6.66
CA ASP A 47 6.88 9.65 5.65
C ASP A 47 6.52 10.10 4.21
N GLU A 48 7.39 9.73 3.28
CA GLU A 48 7.21 9.95 1.85
C GLU A 48 6.87 8.63 1.13
N CYS A 49 6.05 8.72 0.08
CA CYS A 49 5.72 7.55 -0.74
C CYS A 49 5.89 7.83 -2.24
N ASN A 50 6.21 6.76 -2.97
CA ASN A 50 6.40 6.82 -4.41
C ASN A 50 5.10 6.51 -5.16
N LEU A 51 4.79 7.31 -6.18
CA LEU A 51 3.68 7.06 -7.10
C LEU A 51 4.21 6.59 -8.46
N TYR A 52 3.67 5.46 -8.95
CA TYR A 52 3.98 4.94 -10.28
C TYR A 52 2.73 4.92 -11.14
N LEU A 53 2.79 5.60 -12.28
CA LEU A 53 1.73 5.56 -13.29
C LEU A 53 1.95 4.38 -14.22
N VAL A 54 0.91 3.57 -14.41
CA VAL A 54 0.93 2.41 -15.32
C VAL A 54 0.16 2.78 -16.59
N PRO A 55 0.82 3.09 -17.72
CA PRO A 55 0.12 3.60 -18.92
C PRO A 55 -0.56 2.50 -19.74
N ASN A 56 -0.07 1.26 -19.66
CA ASN A 56 -0.60 0.14 -20.45
C ASN A 56 -1.87 -0.44 -19.81
N ALA A 57 -2.95 -0.56 -20.60
CA ALA A 57 -4.25 -1.04 -20.11
C ALA A 57 -4.23 -2.48 -19.58
N LEU A 58 -3.43 -3.39 -20.17
CA LEU A 58 -3.29 -4.75 -19.67
C LEU A 58 -2.55 -4.76 -18.34
N SER A 59 -1.47 -3.99 -18.22
CA SER A 59 -0.73 -3.85 -16.96
C SER A 59 -1.58 -3.17 -15.87
N GLN A 60 -2.44 -2.20 -16.23
CA GLN A 60 -3.40 -1.62 -15.28
C GLN A 60 -4.37 -2.70 -14.76
N ALA A 61 -4.92 -3.53 -15.64
CA ALA A 61 -5.83 -4.60 -15.25
C ALA A 61 -5.13 -5.66 -14.37
N GLU A 62 -3.89 -6.01 -14.70
CA GLU A 62 -3.06 -6.90 -13.89
C GLU A 62 -2.81 -6.33 -12.49
N CYS A 63 -2.36 -5.07 -12.39
CA CYS A 63 -2.16 -4.39 -11.11
C CYS A 63 -3.46 -4.28 -10.32
N ALA A 64 -4.57 -3.92 -10.96
CA ALA A 64 -5.88 -3.83 -10.32
C ALA A 64 -6.45 -5.18 -9.87
N THR A 65 -5.92 -6.30 -10.38
CA THR A 65 -6.35 -7.64 -9.94
C THR A 65 -5.44 -8.18 -8.85
N ILE A 66 -4.12 -8.06 -9.03
CA ILE A 66 -3.11 -8.69 -8.17
C ILE A 66 -2.77 -7.81 -6.96
N LEU A 67 -2.76 -6.50 -7.13
CA LEU A 67 -2.34 -5.50 -6.12
C LEU A 67 -3.52 -4.72 -5.51
N ASN A 68 -4.76 -5.19 -5.71
CA ASN A 68 -5.93 -4.57 -5.10
C ASN A 68 -5.87 -4.74 -3.57
N PRO A 69 -5.92 -3.65 -2.79
CA PRO A 69 -5.90 -3.73 -1.33
C PRO A 69 -7.10 -4.52 -0.78
N GLU A 70 -8.29 -4.43 -1.39
CA GLU A 70 -9.50 -5.13 -0.93
C GLU A 70 -9.38 -6.66 -1.05
N SER A 71 -8.66 -7.17 -2.06
CA SER A 71 -8.40 -8.60 -2.20
C SER A 71 -7.27 -9.09 -1.29
N GLN A 72 -6.55 -8.17 -0.63
CA GLN A 72 -5.40 -8.45 0.22
C GLN A 72 -5.67 -8.25 1.72
N LEU A 73 -6.76 -7.55 2.10
CA LEU A 73 -7.23 -7.37 3.48
C LEU A 73 -7.68 -8.69 4.17
N GLY A 74 -7.68 -9.82 3.46
CA GLY A 74 -8.04 -11.14 4.00
C GLY A 74 -6.90 -11.92 4.66
N CYS A 75 -5.69 -11.38 4.79
CA CYS A 75 -4.57 -12.10 5.39
C CYS A 75 -4.23 -11.51 6.76
N PHE A 76 -4.26 -12.38 7.79
CA PHE A 76 -3.91 -12.16 9.20
C PHE A 76 -5.02 -11.64 10.14
N VAL A 77 -5.92 -12.55 10.52
CA VAL A 77 -6.34 -12.65 11.93
C VAL A 77 -5.41 -13.70 12.56
N MET A 78 -4.40 -13.27 13.32
CA MET A 78 -3.70 -14.19 14.23
C MET A 78 -4.56 -14.37 15.48
N GLN A 79 -4.93 -15.62 15.77
CA GLN A 79 -5.45 -16.05 17.07
C GLN A 79 -4.36 -15.99 18.14
#